data_AF-A0A7V4AXV9-F1
#
_entry.id   AF-A0A7V4AXV9-F1
#
_cell.length_a   1.000
_cell.length_b   1.000
_cell.length_c   1.000
_cell.angle_alpha   90.00
_cell.angle_beta   90.00
_cell.angle_gamma   90.00
#
_symmetry.space_group_name_H-M   'P 1'
#
loop_
_entity.id
_entity.type
_entity.pdbx_description
1 polymer ?
#
loop_
_entity_poly.entity_id
_entity_poly.type
_entity_poly.pdbx_seq_one_letter_code
_entity_poly.pdbx_strand_id
1 'polypeptide(L)' 'MAKITGARVFTVPTQDNAAEDRLGAQLTRWIADNPFVTMEEKHVVQSDSFLSVLVFYSGQAGENSPL' A
#
# COMPACT_ATOMS: atom_id res chain seq x y z
N MET A 1 -23.82 0.71 -6.30
CA MET A 1 -22.45 0.32 -5.91
C MET A 1 -21.70 1.57 -5.45
N ALA A 2 -21.00 1.52 -4.33
CA ALA A 2 -20.25 2.66 -3.80
C ALA A 2 -18.80 2.59 -4.29
N LYS A 3 -18.33 3.69 -4.89
CA LYS A 3 -16.92 3.87 -5.25
C LYS A 3 -16.15 4.27 -4.00
N ILE A 4 -15.09 3.54 -3.69
CA ILE A 4 -14.17 3.84 -2.60
C ILE A 4 -12.97 4.53 -3.22
N THR A 5 -12.55 5.66 -2.66
CA THR A 5 -11.27 6.30 -2.95
C THR A 5 -10.60 6.63 -1.63
N GLY A 6 -9.29 6.47 -1.58
CA GLY A 6 -8.55 6.69 -0.36
C GLY A 6 -7.05 6.78 -0.56
N ALA A 7 -6.37 7.05 0.55
CA ALA A 7 -4.92 7.05 0.64
C ALA A 7 -4.52 6.20 1.85
N ARG A 8 -3.45 5.42 1.71
CA ARG A 8 -2.86 4.64 2.81
C ARG A 8 -1.36 4.85 2.84
N VAL A 9 -0.83 5.05 4.05
CA VAL A 9 0.61 5.20 4.29
C VAL A 9 1.13 3.96 5.00
N PHE A 10 2.25 3.45 4.50
CA PHE A 10 3.06 2.42 5.14
C PHE A 10 4.41 3.03 5.51
N THR A 11 4.85 2.85 6.74
CA THR A 11 6.13 3.37 7.22
C THR A 11 6.85 2.30 8.00
N VAL A 12 8.13 2.10 7.68
CA VAL A 12 9.02 1.17 8.39
C VAL A 12 10.39 1.82 8.61
N PRO A 13 11.15 1.39 9.63
CA PRO A 13 12.55 1.80 9.76
C PRO A 13 13.36 1.36 8.53
N THR A 14 14.23 2.23 8.01
CA THR A 14 15.01 1.96 6.77
C THR A 14 15.87 0.70 6.91
N GLN A 15 16.52 0.54 8.06
CA GLN A 15 17.36 -0.62 8.37
C GLN A 15 16.56 -1.94 8.39
N ASP A 16 15.34 -1.92 8.91
CA ASP A 16 14.47 -3.10 8.96
C ASP A 16 14.00 -3.50 7.55
N ASN A 17 13.71 -2.50 6.71
CA ASN A 17 13.30 -2.77 5.33
C ASN A 17 14.46 -3.33 4.49
N ALA A 18 15.67 -2.83 4.69
CA ALA A 18 16.85 -3.30 3.97
C ALA A 18 17.16 -4.78 4.26
N ALA A 19 16.82 -5.25 5.46
CA ALA A 19 17.06 -6.63 5.88
C ALA A 19 15.97 -7.62 5.43
N GLU A 20 14.69 -7.22 5.50
CA GLU A 20 13.56 -8.16 5.42
C GLU A 20 12.42 -7.73 4.47
N ASP A 21 12.57 -6.64 3.70
CA ASP A 21 11.52 -6.06 2.84
C ASP A 21 10.14 -5.93 3.53
N ARG A 22 10.16 -5.41 4.76
CA ARG A 22 8.96 -5.29 5.60
C ARG A 22 7.85 -4.45 4.95
N LEU A 23 8.23 -3.42 4.19
CA LEU A 23 7.27 -2.56 3.52
C LEU A 23 6.57 -3.28 2.37
N GLY A 24 7.31 -4.08 1.59
CA GLY A 24 6.74 -4.99 0.59
C GLY A 24 5.73 -5.94 1.23
N ALA A 25 6.12 -6.61 2.31
CA ALA A 25 5.23 -7.54 3.03
C ALA A 25 3.94 -6.87 3.56
N GLN A 26 4.04 -5.66 4.12
CA GLN A 26 2.87 -4.89 4.57
C GLN A 26 1.95 -4.50 3.41
N LEU A 27 2.51 -4.08 2.28
CA LEU A 27 1.75 -3.71 1.09
C LEU A 27 1.03 -4.93 0.49
N THR A 28 1.74 -6.06 0.33
CA THR A 28 1.14 -7.30 -0.17
C THR A 28 0.00 -7.78 0.71
N ARG A 29 0.18 -7.76 2.03
CA ARG A 29 -0.88 -8.14 2.97
C ARG A 29 -2.09 -7.22 2.84
N TRP A 30 -1.87 -5.91 2.75
CA TRP A 30 -2.96 -4.96 2.59
C TRP A 30 -3.73 -5.18 1.28
N ILE A 31 -3.04 -5.44 0.17
CA ILE A 31 -3.67 -5.76 -1.11
C ILE A 31 -4.52 -7.04 -0.98
N ALA A 32 -3.99 -8.09 -0.35
CA ALA A 32 -4.73 -9.33 -0.12
C ALA A 32 -6.00 -9.12 0.74
N ASP A 33 -5.91 -8.25 1.75
CA ASP A 33 -7.05 -7.88 2.60
C ASP A 33 -8.07 -6.96 1.87
N ASN A 34 -7.70 -6.38 0.74
CA ASN A 34 -8.51 -5.41 -0.02
C ASN A 34 -8.57 -5.76 -1.52
N PRO A 35 -9.15 -6.92 -1.89
CA PRO A 35 -9.14 -7.42 -3.27
C PRO A 35 -10.01 -6.61 -4.25
N PHE A 36 -10.71 -5.60 -3.76
CA PHE A 36 -11.53 -4.68 -4.57
C PHE A 36 -10.81 -3.37 -4.89
N VAL A 37 -9.57 -3.22 -4.42
CA VAL A 37 -8.80 -1.99 -4.53
C VAL A 37 -7.86 -2.03 -5.73
N THR A 38 -7.94 -1.01 -6.56
CA THR A 38 -7.01 -0.70 -7.64
C THR A 38 -6.08 0.41 -7.19
N MET A 39 -4.77 0.19 -7.36
CA MET A 39 -3.76 1.19 -7.04
C MET A 39 -3.66 2.21 -8.17
N GLU A 40 -3.82 3.49 -7.84
CA GLU A 40 -3.81 4.59 -8.82
C GLU A 40 -2.43 5.24 -8.89
N GLU A 41 -1.86 5.58 -7.74
CA GLU A 41 -0.59 6.29 -7.64
C GLU A 41 0.14 5.90 -6.36
N LYS A 42 1.48 5.95 -6.40
CA LYS A 42 2.32 5.75 -5.22
C LYS A 42 3.44 6.77 -5.15
N HIS A 43 3.72 7.24 -3.94
CA HIS A 43 4.91 8.06 -3.63
C HIS A 43 5.75 7.37 -2.57
N VAL A 44 7.04 7.26 -2.84
CA VAL A 44 8.02 6.67 -1.93
C VAL A 44 8.91 7.79 -1.40
N VAL A 45 9.06 7.85 -0.08
CA VAL A 45 9.98 8.78 0.59
C VAL A 45 10.88 7.98 1.50
N GLN A 46 12.18 8.20 1.37
CA GLN A 46 13.19 7.53 2.16
C GLN A 46 14.08 8.55 2.86
N SER A 47 14.35 8.31 4.13
CA SER A 47 15.42 8.93 4.91
C SER A 47 16.33 7.86 5.50
N ASP A 48 17.39 8.26 6.20
CA ASP A 48 18.27 7.32 6.91
C ASP A 48 17.53 6.54 8.00
N SER A 49 16.45 7.11 8.55
CA SER A 49 15.69 6.50 9.65
C SER A 49 14.45 5.74 9.18
N PHE A 50 13.75 6.23 8.15
CA PHE A 50 12.47 5.66 7.72
C PHE A 50 12.32 5.56 6.22
N LEU A 51 11.66 4.49 5.78
CA LEU A 51 11.09 4.34 4.45
C LEU A 51 9.57 4.41 4.57
N SER A 52 8.94 5.29 3.80
CA SER A 52 7.49 5.44 3.75
C SER A 52 6.97 5.36 2.33
N VAL A 53 5.80 4.74 2.16
CA VAL A 53 5.06 4.72 0.90
C VAL A 53 3.65 5.18 1.15
N LEU A 54 3.24 6.23 0.43
CA LEU A 54 1.86 6.68 0.31
C LEU A 54 1.27 6.06 -0.96
N VAL A 55 0.14 5.38 -0.81
CA VAL A 55 -0.61 4.73 -1.90
C VAL A 55 -1.96 5.41 -2.01
N PHE A 56 -2.26 5.98 -3.18
CA PHE A 56 -3.59 6.39 -3.57
C PHE A 56 -4.29 5.25 -4.29
N TYR A 57 -5.54 5.03 -3.92
CA TYR A 57 -6.28 3.89 -4.41
C TYR A 57 -7.75 4.22 -4.66
N SER A 58 -8.32 3.51 -5.62
CA SER A 58 -9.75 3.47 -5.87
C SER A 58 -10.26 2.04 -5.78
N GLY A 59 -11.57 1.84 -5.70
CA GLY A 59 -12.13 0.50 -5.65
C GLY A 59 -13.64 0.50 -5.68
N GLN A 60 -14.21 -0.69 -5.87
CA GLN A 60 -15.65 -0.89 -5.90
C GLN A 60 -16.04 -1.98 -4.92
N ALA A 61 -16.71 -1.59 -3.83
CA ALA A 61 -17.13 -2.54 -2.81
C ALA A 61 -18.04 -3.63 -3.44
N GLY A 62 -17.62 -4.89 -3.32
CA GLY A 62 -18.33 -6.06 -3.86
C GLY A 62 -17.90 -6.49 -5.27
N GLU A 63 -16.95 -5.80 -5.89
CA GLU A 63 -16.31 -6.24 -7.13
C GLU A 63 -14.89 -6.72 -6.78
N ASN A 64 -14.59 -7.99 -7.05
CA ASN A 64 -13.20 -8.45 -6.98
C ASN A 64 -12.46 -7.81 -8.15
N SER A 65 -11.55 -6.90 -7.86
CA SER A 65 -10.71 -6.25 -8.86
C SER A 65 -9.45 -7.11 -8.98
N PRO A 66 -9.25 -7.84 -10.09
CA PRO A 66 -7.98 -8.50 -10.32
C PRO A 66 -6.94 -7.40 -10.55
N LEU A 67 -6.08 -7.15 -9.56
CA LEU A 67 -4.74 -6.63 -9.87
C LEU A 67 -4.02 -7.62 -10.78
#